data_AF-A0A518GVR0-F1
#
_entry.id   AF-A0A518GVR0-F1
#
_cell.length_a   1.000
_cell.length_b   1.000
_cell.length_c   1.000
_cell.angle_alpha   90.00
_cell.angle_beta   90.00
_cell.angle_gamma   90.00
#
_symmetry.space_group_name_H-M   'P 1'
#
loop_
_entity.id
_entity.type
_entity.pdbx_description
1 polymer ?
#
loop_
_entity_poly.entity_id
_entity_poly.type
_entity_poly.pdbx_seq_one_letter_code
_entity_poly.pdbx_strand_id
1 'polypeptide(L)'
;MPSDRTSGGIAWVVGVAALAWAPDGARADELTIRGGGRLSGEVVPVEGMPDQVEVYTPTNPRPYRFRRDQIVQVVSQDGPLDEYLRRRAEVEPTAEAHHALGLWCEDQGLTGPALAQFELAAQSDEGHEEAQKKLGRVFFDGRWMTYDERRELQGLIQHEGRWITPEQKDDLDERARLTESQEAWGRRLDILVTKFAGGEPADRDEAAAQLGAIRDPEAVVPLVNRLGREGPELRLMLAQILGVIDDPMAAAGLVHRVVKEDDAQVRLATLNELARSQDPDVVPRLIRTLKQDDPEEVGRAASALAGLNAIEAVPRLIPVLVTPQKRVETVLVPSPPAGGGMGISAGFGQTGPAFGFGGGPSIPVLTGPAVAPGAIAFGVQAVPIYQYAAQANGFAFGGGGGVTQQAPPVPRQVVRTYAHRNVEVLAALERLTGKNYGFEVDVWNRWLRNEFRLPVPEDRPDRLVPQP
;
A
#
# COMPACT_ATOMS: atom_id res chain seq x y z
N MET A 1 -39.97 -57.79 41.14
CA MET A 1 -39.48 -56.84 40.13
C MET A 1 -38.21 -56.19 40.68
N PRO A 2 -37.29 -55.62 39.89
CA PRO A 2 -36.65 -56.01 38.62
C PRO A 2 -35.09 -55.91 38.70
N SER A 3 -34.42 -56.21 37.58
CA SER A 3 -33.06 -55.82 37.09
C SER A 3 -31.85 -55.84 38.06
N ASP A 4 -30.91 -56.79 37.92
CA ASP A 4 -29.73 -56.81 37.00
C ASP A 4 -28.84 -55.54 37.10
N ARG A 5 -27.49 -55.58 37.17
CA ARG A 5 -26.48 -56.65 37.25
C ARG A 5 -25.09 -56.01 37.50
N THR A 6 -24.35 -56.59 38.44
CA THR A 6 -22.91 -56.97 38.45
C THR A 6 -21.84 -56.29 37.58
N SER A 7 -20.67 -56.08 38.21
CA SER A 7 -19.26 -56.39 37.81
C SER A 7 -18.33 -55.26 38.29
N GLY A 8 -17.19 -55.43 38.94
CA GLY A 8 -16.25 -56.55 39.07
C GLY A 8 -14.85 -55.97 38.80
N GLY A 9 -14.05 -55.72 39.84
CA GLY A 9 -12.74 -55.07 39.69
C GLY A 9 -11.82 -55.41 40.85
N ILE A 10 -10.79 -56.20 40.53
CA ILE A 10 -9.86 -56.90 41.42
C ILE A 10 -9.01 -55.92 42.24
N ALA A 11 -8.86 -56.24 43.53
CA ALA A 11 -8.01 -55.54 44.48
C ALA A 11 -6.55 -55.54 44.02
N TRP A 12 -5.97 -54.34 43.84
CA TRP A 12 -4.52 -54.14 43.89
C TRP A 12 -4.17 -53.53 45.24
N VAL A 13 -3.29 -54.23 45.92
CA VAL A 13 -2.77 -53.92 47.26
C VAL A 13 -2.10 -52.55 47.24
N VAL A 14 -2.52 -51.69 48.17
CA VAL A 14 -1.86 -50.43 48.51
C VAL A 14 -0.48 -50.75 49.09
N GLY A 15 0.55 -50.59 48.28
CA GLY A 15 1.93 -50.53 48.73
C GLY A 15 2.33 -49.08 48.96
N VAL A 16 2.26 -48.61 50.20
CA VAL A 16 2.98 -47.40 50.62
C VAL A 16 4.46 -47.76 50.63
N ALA A 17 5.18 -47.45 49.56
CA ALA A 17 6.63 -47.52 49.56
C ALA A 17 7.17 -46.34 50.37
N ALA A 18 7.59 -46.63 51.61
CA ALA A 18 8.46 -45.74 52.35
C ALA A 18 9.74 -45.54 51.52
N LEU A 19 10.07 -44.28 51.18
CA LEU A 19 11.31 -43.94 50.50
C LEU A 19 12.50 -44.25 51.42
N ALA A 20 13.04 -45.46 51.29
CA ALA A 20 14.40 -45.76 51.67
C ALA A 20 15.30 -45.27 50.53
N TRP A 21 16.19 -44.31 50.81
CA TRP A 21 17.24 -43.90 49.89
C TRP A 21 18.32 -44.98 49.86
N ALA A 22 18.35 -45.76 48.77
CA ALA A 22 19.49 -46.58 48.39
C ALA A 22 20.35 -45.78 47.38
N PRO A 23 21.69 -45.82 47.48
CA PRO A 23 22.56 -45.22 46.49
C PRO A 23 22.85 -46.25 45.39
N ASP A 24 21.98 -46.34 44.38
CA ASP A 24 22.26 -47.13 43.18
C ASP A 24 21.43 -46.59 41.99
N GLY A 25 22.13 -46.09 40.96
CA GLY A 25 21.77 -46.10 39.52
C GLY A 25 20.46 -45.45 39.02
N ALA A 26 20.63 -44.32 38.29
CA ALA A 26 20.03 -43.94 36.99
C ALA A 26 18.49 -44.02 36.78
N ARG A 27 17.77 -42.88 36.68
CA ARG A 27 16.34 -42.78 36.23
C ARG A 27 15.93 -41.37 35.73
N ALA A 28 15.62 -41.19 34.44
CA ALA A 28 15.05 -39.95 33.90
C ALA A 28 13.53 -39.96 34.11
N ASP A 29 13.05 -39.05 34.95
CA ASP A 29 11.68 -39.09 35.45
C ASP A 29 10.70 -38.25 34.60
N GLU A 30 9.53 -38.81 34.26
CA GLU A 30 8.38 -38.04 33.83
C GLU A 30 7.69 -37.45 35.07
N LEU A 31 7.77 -36.13 35.19
CA LEU A 31 7.35 -35.34 36.34
C LEU A 31 5.98 -34.73 36.09
N THR A 32 5.01 -35.09 36.92
CA THR A 32 3.72 -34.38 36.96
C THR A 32 3.79 -33.29 38.03
N ILE A 33 3.65 -32.03 37.61
CA ILE A 33 3.69 -30.88 38.50
C ILE A 33 2.27 -30.58 39.03
N ARG A 34 2.16 -30.13 40.28
CA ARG A 34 0.90 -29.68 40.90
C ARG A 34 0.32 -28.53 40.06
N GLY A 35 -0.73 -28.82 39.28
CA GLY A 35 -1.26 -27.94 38.23
C GLY A 35 -1.47 -28.61 36.88
N GLY A 36 -1.04 -29.87 36.71
CA GLY A 36 -1.35 -30.71 35.54
C GLY A 36 -0.31 -30.68 34.42
N GLY A 37 0.76 -29.88 34.54
CA GLY A 37 1.88 -29.87 33.60
C GLY A 37 2.74 -31.13 33.74
N ARG A 38 3.14 -31.72 32.60
CA ARG A 38 4.13 -32.80 32.55
C ARG A 38 5.46 -32.25 32.06
N LEU A 39 6.53 -32.59 32.76
CA LEU A 39 7.91 -32.25 32.41
C LEU A 39 8.72 -33.54 32.36
N SER A 40 9.61 -33.69 31.39
CA SER A 40 10.54 -34.81 31.35
C SER A 40 11.93 -34.31 31.75
N GLY A 41 12.49 -34.86 32.82
CA GLY A 41 13.76 -34.41 33.36
C GLY A 41 14.14 -35.04 34.69
N GLU A 42 15.41 -34.94 35.07
CA GLU A 42 15.93 -35.53 36.31
C GLU A 42 15.95 -34.52 37.45
N VAL A 43 15.52 -34.96 38.64
CA VAL A 43 15.36 -34.12 39.84
C VAL A 43 16.60 -34.24 40.73
N VAL A 44 17.42 -33.19 40.77
CA VAL A 44 18.64 -33.13 41.60
C VAL A 44 18.36 -32.26 42.84
N PRO A 45 18.56 -32.76 44.07
CA PRO A 45 18.44 -31.93 45.27
C PRO A 45 19.54 -30.87 45.31
N VAL A 46 19.19 -29.64 45.68
CA VAL A 46 20.16 -28.54 45.78
C VAL A 46 20.92 -28.64 47.10
N GLU A 47 22.24 -28.73 47.02
CA GLU A 47 23.11 -28.80 48.20
C GLU A 47 22.96 -27.52 49.05
N GLY A 48 22.59 -27.69 50.33
CA GLY A 48 22.31 -26.58 51.25
C GLY A 48 20.88 -26.03 51.26
N MET A 49 19.98 -26.49 50.38
CA MET A 49 18.56 -26.11 50.36
C MET A 49 17.64 -27.33 50.23
N PRO A 50 17.29 -28.03 51.33
CA PRO A 50 16.60 -29.33 51.28
C PRO A 50 15.16 -29.30 50.72
N ASP A 51 14.54 -28.11 50.68
CA ASP A 51 13.19 -27.89 50.14
C ASP A 51 13.19 -27.54 48.65
N GLN A 52 14.37 -27.34 48.03
CA GLN A 52 14.51 -27.02 46.61
C GLN A 52 15.15 -28.16 45.83
N VAL A 53 14.66 -28.32 44.61
CA VAL A 53 15.17 -29.29 43.65
C VAL A 53 15.37 -28.62 42.29
N GLU A 54 16.43 -28.99 41.61
CA GLU A 54 16.73 -28.60 40.23
C GLU A 54 16.32 -29.72 39.28
N VAL A 55 15.50 -29.39 38.28
CA VAL A 55 15.03 -30.32 37.26
C VAL A 55 15.75 -30.03 35.96
N TYR A 56 16.59 -30.96 35.54
CA TYR A 56 17.33 -30.88 34.29
C TYR A 56 16.49 -31.47 33.16
N THR A 57 16.24 -30.70 32.11
CA THR A 57 15.46 -31.17 30.95
C THR A 57 16.35 -31.34 29.71
N PRO A 58 16.01 -32.21 28.76
CA PRO A 58 16.81 -32.41 27.53
C PRO A 58 16.95 -31.16 26.66
N THR A 59 15.95 -30.27 26.69
CA THR A 59 15.83 -29.12 25.77
C THR A 59 16.32 -27.79 26.37
N ASN A 60 16.21 -27.61 27.69
CA ASN A 60 16.59 -26.37 28.36
C ASN A 60 18.03 -26.44 28.90
N PRO A 61 18.92 -25.51 28.55
CA PRO A 61 20.28 -25.46 29.07
C PRO A 61 20.36 -25.10 30.57
N ARG A 62 19.31 -24.48 31.14
CA ARG A 62 19.25 -24.16 32.58
C ARG A 62 18.26 -25.07 33.30
N PRO A 63 18.62 -25.63 34.48
CA PRO A 63 17.71 -26.46 35.25
C PRO A 63 16.56 -25.61 35.81
N TYR A 64 15.34 -26.18 35.82
CA TYR A 64 14.20 -25.56 36.47
C TYR A 64 14.29 -25.76 37.97
N ARG A 65 14.14 -24.68 38.75
CA ARG A 65 14.07 -24.78 40.21
C ARG A 65 12.61 -24.90 40.65
N PHE A 66 12.31 -25.99 41.35
CA PHE A 66 11.00 -26.24 41.94
C PHE A 66 11.12 -26.41 43.45
N ARG A 67 10.01 -26.16 44.15
CA ARG A 67 9.87 -26.64 45.53
C ARG A 67 9.49 -28.11 45.50
N ARG A 68 10.02 -28.87 46.45
CA ARG A 68 9.83 -30.31 46.54
C ARG A 68 8.35 -30.74 46.60
N ASP A 69 7.47 -29.91 47.16
CA ASP A 69 6.03 -30.19 47.28
C ASP A 69 5.23 -29.99 45.98
N GLN A 70 5.85 -29.43 44.95
CA GLN A 70 5.21 -29.16 43.66
C GLN A 70 5.29 -30.34 42.69
N ILE A 71 6.08 -31.37 42.99
CA ILE A 71 6.24 -32.57 42.16
C ILE A 71 5.32 -33.67 42.71
N VAL A 72 4.30 -34.06 41.93
CA VAL A 72 3.19 -34.94 42.35
C VAL A 72 3.48 -36.41 42.04
N GLN A 73 4.09 -36.68 40.88
CA GLN A 73 4.43 -38.04 40.44
C GLN A 73 5.71 -38.00 39.62
N VAL A 74 6.52 -39.03 39.82
CA VAL A 74 7.84 -39.22 39.24
C VAL A 74 7.84 -40.62 38.61
N VAL A 75 7.89 -40.72 37.29
CA VAL A 75 7.90 -42.01 36.56
C VAL A 75 9.24 -42.21 35.87
N SER A 76 10.03 -43.13 36.41
CA SER A 76 11.40 -43.38 35.99
C SER A 76 11.55 -44.15 34.69
N GLN A 77 12.35 -43.63 33.77
CA GLN A 77 12.77 -44.30 32.54
C GLN A 77 14.29 -44.23 32.42
N ASP A 78 14.95 -45.34 32.06
CA ASP A 78 16.38 -45.36 31.78
C ASP A 78 16.65 -44.58 30.48
N GLY A 79 17.26 -43.40 30.60
CA GLY A 79 17.43 -42.48 29.47
C GLY A 79 18.88 -42.00 29.29
N PRO A 80 19.21 -41.41 28.12
CA PRO A 80 20.50 -40.79 27.87
C PRO A 80 20.87 -39.69 28.89
N LEU A 81 19.90 -39.06 29.54
CA LEU A 81 20.11 -38.02 30.55
C LEU A 81 20.71 -38.55 31.86
N ASP A 82 20.41 -39.79 32.24
CA ASP A 82 20.96 -40.41 33.46
C ASP A 82 22.44 -40.73 33.32
N GLU A 83 22.79 -41.20 32.13
CA GLU A 83 24.17 -41.45 31.74
C GLU A 83 24.96 -40.13 31.67
N TYR A 84 24.32 -39.04 31.24
CA TYR A 84 24.90 -37.69 31.31
C TYR A 84 25.22 -37.29 32.74
N LEU A 85 24.29 -37.42 33.70
CA LEU A 85 24.54 -36.98 35.08
C LEU A 85 25.64 -37.80 35.77
N ARG A 86 25.71 -39.12 35.53
CA ARG A 86 26.82 -39.95 36.02
C ARG A 86 28.16 -39.46 35.47
N ARG A 87 28.26 -39.27 34.16
CA ARG A 87 29.49 -38.78 33.52
C ARG A 87 29.87 -37.38 33.98
N ARG A 88 28.90 -36.51 34.21
CA ARG A 88 29.12 -35.15 34.75
C ARG A 88 29.72 -35.17 36.15
N ALA A 89 29.34 -36.14 36.99
CA ALA A 89 29.89 -36.26 38.35
C ALA A 89 31.35 -36.73 38.35
N GLU A 90 31.76 -37.47 37.32
CA GLU A 90 33.10 -38.04 37.16
C GLU A 90 34.03 -37.19 36.28
N VAL A 91 33.50 -36.15 35.62
CA VAL A 91 34.27 -35.35 34.67
C VAL A 91 35.32 -34.50 35.40
N GLU A 92 36.55 -34.52 34.88
CA GLU A 92 37.60 -33.65 35.39
C GLU A 92 37.29 -32.18 35.07
N PRO A 93 37.69 -31.22 35.93
CA PRO A 93 37.44 -29.79 35.74
C PRO A 93 38.42 -29.18 34.71
N THR A 94 38.52 -29.80 33.53
CA THR A 94 39.38 -29.38 32.42
C THR A 94 38.52 -29.08 31.19
N ALA A 95 38.98 -28.13 30.36
CA ALA A 95 38.24 -27.72 29.17
C ALA A 95 38.01 -28.88 28.18
N GLU A 96 39.00 -29.76 28.01
CA GLU A 96 38.92 -30.92 27.12
C GLU A 96 37.90 -31.97 27.62
N ALA A 97 37.85 -32.23 28.92
CA ALA A 97 36.92 -33.20 29.50
C ALA A 97 35.47 -32.71 29.40
N HIS A 98 35.22 -31.42 29.66
CA HIS A 98 33.92 -30.81 29.46
C HIS A 98 33.50 -30.80 27.98
N HIS A 99 34.42 -30.49 27.06
CA HIS A 99 34.14 -30.54 25.61
C HIS A 99 33.79 -31.96 25.12
N ALA A 100 34.53 -32.98 25.57
CA ALA A 100 34.26 -34.37 25.22
C ALA A 100 32.89 -34.84 25.73
N LEU A 101 32.50 -34.43 26.94
CA LEU A 101 31.17 -34.70 27.48
C LEU A 101 30.07 -33.99 26.68
N GLY A 102 30.32 -32.73 26.27
CA GLY A 102 29.40 -31.97 25.42
C GLY A 102 29.17 -32.62 24.06
N LEU A 103 30.22 -33.11 23.41
CA LEU A 103 30.12 -33.85 22.14
C LEU A 103 29.30 -35.14 22.28
N TRP A 104 29.49 -35.87 23.38
CA TRP A 104 28.68 -37.05 23.66
C TRP A 104 27.20 -36.68 23.88
N CYS A 105 26.92 -35.58 24.59
CA CYS A 105 25.55 -35.09 24.76
C CYS A 105 24.89 -34.73 23.42
N GLU A 106 25.61 -34.11 22.48
CA GLU A 106 25.09 -33.84 21.13
C GLU A 106 24.74 -35.13 20.38
N ASP A 107 25.61 -36.14 20.44
CA ASP A 107 25.41 -37.44 19.79
C ASP A 107 24.16 -38.16 20.33
N GLN A 108 23.89 -38.01 21.62
CA GLN A 108 22.69 -38.53 22.27
C GLN A 108 21.44 -37.65 22.10
N GLY A 109 21.53 -36.52 21.39
CA GLY A 109 20.42 -35.59 21.15
C GLY A 109 20.07 -34.70 22.35
N LEU A 110 20.93 -34.63 23.36
CA LEU A 110 20.77 -33.81 24.58
C LEU A 110 21.32 -32.40 24.37
N THR A 111 20.61 -31.59 23.58
CA THR A 111 21.07 -30.25 23.17
C THR A 111 21.26 -29.27 24.32
N GLY A 112 20.38 -29.25 25.33
CA GLY A 112 20.53 -28.39 26.52
C GLY A 112 21.79 -28.72 27.33
N PRO A 113 21.95 -29.99 27.78
CA PRO A 113 23.17 -30.46 28.44
C PRO A 113 24.46 -30.25 27.66
N ALA A 114 24.44 -30.48 26.34
CA ALA A 114 25.59 -30.24 25.48
C ALA A 114 26.07 -28.79 25.54
N LEU A 115 25.16 -27.83 25.37
CA LEU A 115 25.46 -26.40 25.45
C LEU A 115 26.04 -26.01 26.81
N ALA A 116 25.47 -26.52 27.92
CA ALA A 116 25.98 -26.25 29.26
C ALA A 116 27.43 -26.75 29.46
N GLN A 117 27.79 -27.91 28.90
CA GLN A 117 29.16 -28.42 28.96
C GLN A 117 30.12 -27.63 28.08
N PHE A 118 29.68 -27.19 26.89
CA PHE A 118 30.47 -26.29 26.05
C PHE A 118 30.69 -24.92 26.72
N GLU A 119 29.71 -24.39 27.46
CA GLU A 119 29.87 -23.17 28.27
C GLU A 119 30.92 -23.35 29.37
N LEU A 120 30.90 -24.48 30.09
CA LEU A 120 31.91 -24.79 31.11
C LEU A 120 33.30 -24.92 30.49
N ALA A 121 33.42 -25.61 29.35
CA ALA A 121 34.69 -25.72 28.62
C ALA A 121 35.25 -24.34 28.22
N ALA A 122 34.39 -23.45 27.72
CA ALA A 122 34.77 -22.08 27.35
C ALA A 122 35.10 -21.17 28.55
N GLN A 123 34.58 -21.47 29.75
CA GLN A 123 34.94 -20.76 30.99
C GLN A 123 36.29 -21.24 31.55
N SER A 124 36.59 -22.53 31.41
CA SER A 124 37.87 -23.11 31.85
C SER A 124 39.04 -22.71 30.94
N ASP A 125 38.80 -22.64 29.63
CA ASP A 125 39.75 -22.16 28.63
C ASP A 125 39.04 -21.28 27.60
N GLU A 126 39.21 -19.96 27.73
CA GLU A 126 38.62 -19.00 26.79
C GLU A 126 39.11 -19.19 25.35
N GLY A 127 40.32 -19.76 25.17
CA GLY A 127 40.92 -20.01 23.87
C GLY A 127 40.45 -21.29 23.18
N HIS A 128 39.61 -22.11 23.84
CA HIS A 128 39.16 -23.39 23.32
C HIS A 128 38.20 -23.22 22.13
N GLU A 129 38.74 -23.19 20.91
CA GLU A 129 37.99 -22.80 19.70
C GLU A 129 36.77 -23.68 19.42
N GLU A 130 36.87 -24.98 19.66
CA GLU A 130 35.83 -25.94 19.27
C GLU A 130 34.56 -25.78 20.14
N ALA A 131 34.70 -25.61 21.46
CA ALA A 131 33.57 -25.31 22.33
C ALA A 131 32.95 -23.94 22.01
N GLN A 132 33.77 -22.92 21.73
CA GLN A 132 33.26 -21.58 21.38
C GLN A 132 32.48 -21.60 20.05
N LYS A 133 32.96 -22.35 19.04
CA LYS A 133 32.23 -22.58 17.77
C LYS A 133 30.90 -23.31 18.02
N LYS A 134 30.89 -24.31 18.91
CA LYS A 134 29.67 -25.05 19.30
C LYS A 134 28.63 -24.18 20.01
N LEU A 135 29.07 -23.16 20.74
CA LEU A 135 28.21 -22.12 21.32
C LEU A 135 27.74 -21.07 20.29
N GLY A 136 28.13 -21.19 19.02
CA GLY A 136 27.79 -20.23 17.96
C GLY A 136 28.52 -18.89 18.09
N ARG A 137 29.61 -18.85 18.86
CA ARG A 137 30.43 -17.65 19.05
C ARG A 137 31.47 -17.53 17.94
N VAL A 138 31.92 -16.31 17.70
CA VAL A 138 32.91 -15.98 16.67
C VAL A 138 34.08 -15.26 17.33
N PHE A 139 35.30 -15.60 16.92
CA PHE A 139 36.50 -14.90 17.35
C PHE A 139 36.64 -13.58 16.57
N PHE A 140 36.57 -12.45 17.27
CA PHE A 140 36.65 -11.12 16.67
C PHE A 140 37.36 -10.16 17.62
N ASP A 141 38.30 -9.36 17.11
CA ASP A 141 39.08 -8.38 17.87
C ASP A 141 39.77 -8.96 19.14
N GLY A 142 40.37 -10.15 18.99
CA GLY A 142 41.15 -10.80 20.05
C GLY A 142 40.33 -11.48 21.15
N ARG A 143 39.00 -11.54 21.04
CA ARG A 143 38.10 -12.19 22.00
C ARG A 143 37.00 -13.00 21.31
N TRP A 144 36.48 -14.01 22.00
CA TRP A 144 35.27 -14.73 21.58
C TRP A 144 34.03 -13.97 22.01
N MET A 145 33.08 -13.80 21.08
CA MET A 145 31.84 -13.07 21.33
C MET A 145 30.67 -13.72 20.58
N THR A 146 29.45 -13.47 21.03
CA THR A 146 28.25 -13.87 20.32
C THR A 146 28.07 -13.07 19.03
N TYR A 147 27.24 -13.57 18.13
CA TYR A 147 26.95 -12.88 16.87
C TYR A 147 26.24 -11.52 17.09
N ASP A 148 25.44 -11.42 18.16
CA ASP A 148 24.76 -10.19 18.55
C ASP A 148 25.75 -9.18 19.14
N GLU A 149 26.62 -9.62 20.06
CA GLU A 149 27.71 -8.77 20.60
C GLU A 149 28.64 -8.25 19.50
N ARG A 150 28.94 -9.07 18.48
CA ARG A 150 29.71 -8.63 17.32
C ARG A 150 29.00 -7.51 16.57
N ARG A 151 27.69 -7.61 16.37
CA ARG A 151 26.90 -6.59 15.67
C ARG A 151 26.81 -5.30 16.48
N GLU A 152 26.67 -5.41 17.81
CA GLU A 152 26.72 -4.26 18.72
C GLU A 152 28.07 -3.54 18.64
N LEU A 153 29.19 -4.28 18.60
CA LEU A 153 30.53 -3.69 18.42
C LEU A 153 30.74 -3.06 17.06
N GLN A 154 30.03 -3.54 16.04
CA GLN A 154 29.97 -2.90 14.72
C GLN A 154 29.08 -1.65 14.72
N GLY A 155 28.51 -1.27 15.86
CA GLY A 155 27.65 -0.10 16.02
C GLY A 155 26.22 -0.31 15.57
N LEU A 156 25.77 -1.56 15.40
CA LEU A 156 24.38 -1.88 15.08
C LEU A 156 23.58 -2.07 16.37
N ILE A 157 22.32 -1.66 16.34
CA ILE A 157 21.36 -1.83 17.42
C ILE A 157 20.18 -2.67 16.93
N GLN A 158 19.57 -3.42 17.85
CA GLN A 158 18.37 -4.19 17.54
C GLN A 158 17.12 -3.29 17.65
N HIS A 159 16.37 -3.16 16.57
CA HIS A 159 15.09 -2.45 16.51
C HIS A 159 14.07 -3.33 15.77
N GLU A 160 12.96 -3.65 16.44
CA GLU A 160 11.88 -4.53 15.92
C GLU A 160 12.38 -5.85 15.31
N GLY A 161 13.36 -6.49 15.97
CA GLY A 161 13.95 -7.75 15.51
C GLY A 161 14.92 -7.64 14.34
N ARG A 162 15.26 -6.43 13.89
CA ARG A 162 16.27 -6.15 12.85
C ARG A 162 17.47 -5.44 13.45
N TRP A 163 18.64 -5.70 12.89
CA TRP A 163 19.87 -4.98 13.23
C TRP A 163 20.02 -3.80 12.29
N ILE A 164 19.93 -2.59 12.85
CA ILE A 164 20.03 -1.34 12.09
C ILE A 164 21.06 -0.42 12.75
N THR A 165 21.53 0.57 12.00
CA THR A 165 22.39 1.60 12.57
C THR A 165 21.56 2.57 13.44
N PRO A 166 22.17 3.27 14.41
CA PRO A 166 21.51 4.33 15.16
C PRO A 166 20.90 5.41 14.26
N GLU A 167 21.61 5.84 13.22
CA GLU A 167 21.11 6.81 12.24
C GLU A 167 19.83 6.33 11.54
N GLN A 168 19.79 5.05 11.12
CA GLN A 168 18.60 4.46 10.53
C GLN A 168 17.43 4.37 11.50
N LYS A 169 17.70 4.14 12.79
CA LYS A 169 16.65 4.15 13.81
C LYS A 169 16.10 5.57 13.98
N ASP A 170 16.96 6.57 14.08
CA ASP A 170 16.56 7.96 14.23
C ASP A 170 15.71 8.42 13.04
N ASP A 171 16.08 8.02 11.81
CA ASP A 171 15.28 8.26 10.60
C ASP A 171 13.91 7.59 10.65
N LEU A 172 13.82 6.38 11.19
CA LEU A 172 12.55 5.65 11.34
C LEU A 172 11.67 6.29 12.41
N ASP A 173 12.24 6.64 13.56
CA ASP A 173 11.55 7.29 14.66
C ASP A 173 11.04 8.69 14.24
N GLU A 174 11.83 9.44 13.47
CA GLU A 174 11.43 10.71 12.84
C GLU A 174 10.23 10.53 11.91
N ARG A 175 10.30 9.54 11.00
CA ARG A 175 9.18 9.23 10.09
C ARG A 175 7.92 8.79 10.83
N ALA A 176 8.08 8.00 11.89
CA ALA A 176 6.98 7.57 12.73
C ALA A 176 6.32 8.79 13.39
N ARG A 177 7.10 9.70 13.98
CA ARG A 177 6.58 10.93 14.58
C ARG A 177 5.84 11.80 13.56
N LEU A 178 6.42 12.00 12.37
CA LEU A 178 5.77 12.76 11.30
C LEU A 178 4.45 12.11 10.88
N THR A 179 4.41 10.78 10.77
CA THR A 179 3.20 10.04 10.42
C THR A 179 2.12 10.20 11.50
N GLU A 180 2.48 10.03 12.78
CA GLU A 180 1.56 10.22 13.90
C GLU A 180 0.98 11.63 13.95
N SER A 181 1.81 12.64 13.70
CA SER A 181 1.36 14.03 13.65
C SER A 181 0.44 14.30 12.46
N GLN A 182 0.77 13.80 11.27
CA GLN A 182 -0.09 13.89 10.09
C GLN A 182 -1.45 13.22 10.33
N GLU A 183 -1.47 12.06 10.99
CA GLU A 183 -2.72 11.39 11.37
C GLU A 183 -3.52 12.19 12.41
N ALA A 184 -2.85 12.80 13.39
CA ALA A 184 -3.49 13.69 14.35
C ALA A 184 -4.12 14.91 13.66
N TRP A 185 -3.42 15.53 12.72
CA TRP A 185 -3.96 16.58 11.86
C TRP A 185 -5.12 16.08 11.00
N GLY A 186 -5.03 14.88 10.44
CA GLY A 186 -6.12 14.24 9.69
C GLY A 186 -7.41 14.18 10.51
N ARG A 187 -7.34 13.65 11.73
CA ARG A 187 -8.47 13.56 12.67
C ARG A 187 -9.00 14.93 13.07
N ARG A 188 -8.12 15.90 13.33
CA ARG A 188 -8.53 17.28 13.65
C ARG A 188 -9.28 17.92 12.48
N LEU A 189 -8.77 17.75 11.26
CA LEU A 189 -9.42 18.27 10.06
C LEU A 189 -10.77 17.60 9.80
N ASP A 190 -10.95 16.30 10.08
CA ASP A 190 -12.27 15.65 9.97
C ASP A 190 -13.34 16.37 10.80
N ILE A 191 -12.99 16.71 12.04
CA ILE A 191 -13.89 17.43 12.95
C ILE A 191 -14.20 18.83 12.41
N LEU A 192 -13.17 19.57 11.98
CA LEU A 192 -13.34 20.94 11.48
C LEU A 192 -14.17 20.98 10.18
N VAL A 193 -13.90 20.07 9.25
CA VAL A 193 -14.65 19.97 7.99
C VAL A 193 -16.10 19.59 8.24
N THR A 194 -16.35 18.65 9.17
CA THR A 194 -17.72 18.25 9.54
C THR A 194 -18.49 19.42 10.15
N LYS A 195 -17.87 20.18 11.06
CA LYS A 195 -18.46 21.39 11.64
C LYS A 195 -18.72 22.46 10.58
N PHE A 196 -17.78 22.68 9.67
CA PHE A 196 -17.91 23.66 8.59
C PHE A 196 -19.06 23.33 7.63
N ALA A 197 -19.19 22.06 7.21
CA ALA A 197 -20.21 21.65 6.25
C ALA A 197 -21.62 21.54 6.88
N GLY A 198 -21.71 20.96 8.08
CA GLY A 198 -22.99 20.54 8.68
C GLY A 198 -23.39 21.25 9.97
N GLY A 199 -22.53 22.09 10.55
CA GLY A 199 -22.79 22.76 11.83
C GLY A 199 -23.75 23.94 11.72
N GLU A 200 -24.18 24.42 12.89
CA GLU A 200 -24.91 25.69 13.05
C GLU A 200 -24.03 26.88 12.62
N PRO A 201 -24.59 28.06 12.28
CA PRO A 201 -23.81 29.20 11.80
C PRO A 201 -22.59 29.55 12.67
N ALA A 202 -22.74 29.50 14.00
CA ALA A 202 -21.65 29.75 14.94
C ALA A 202 -20.54 28.68 14.87
N ASP A 203 -20.90 27.40 14.71
CA ASP A 203 -19.93 26.30 14.56
C ASP A 203 -19.17 26.40 13.23
N ARG A 204 -19.85 26.87 12.17
CA ARG A 204 -19.23 27.10 10.86
C ARG A 204 -18.22 28.22 10.92
N ASP A 205 -18.57 29.34 11.54
CA ASP A 205 -17.67 30.49 11.71
C ASP A 205 -16.46 30.11 12.58
N GLU A 206 -16.68 29.34 13.66
CA GLU A 206 -15.59 28.82 14.50
C GLU A 206 -14.67 27.89 13.69
N ALA A 207 -15.24 26.94 12.94
CA ALA A 207 -14.46 26.01 12.13
C ALA A 207 -13.67 26.73 11.02
N ALA A 208 -14.29 27.71 10.36
CA ALA A 208 -13.65 28.56 9.35
C ALA A 208 -12.45 29.32 9.94
N ALA A 209 -12.63 29.92 11.12
CA ALA A 209 -11.55 30.63 11.82
C ALA A 209 -10.40 29.70 12.20
N GLN A 210 -10.72 28.50 12.72
CA GLN A 210 -9.70 27.51 13.08
C GLN A 210 -8.95 26.95 11.86
N LEU A 211 -9.64 26.66 10.76
CA LEU A 211 -9.03 26.23 9.50
C LEU A 211 -8.12 27.34 8.95
N GLY A 212 -8.63 28.58 8.89
CA GLY A 212 -7.88 29.73 8.40
C GLY A 212 -6.64 30.08 9.22
N ALA A 213 -6.55 29.63 10.47
CA ALA A 213 -5.40 29.83 11.36
C ALA A 213 -4.30 28.76 11.22
N ILE A 214 -4.50 27.70 10.43
CA ILE A 214 -3.51 26.63 10.27
C ILE A 214 -2.28 27.14 9.53
N ARG A 215 -1.10 27.01 10.15
CA ARG A 215 0.21 27.36 9.58
C ARG A 215 1.25 26.25 9.71
N ASP A 216 0.84 25.09 10.22
CA ASP A 216 1.73 23.96 10.53
C ASP A 216 2.09 23.20 9.24
N PRO A 217 3.38 23.06 8.89
CA PRO A 217 3.82 22.25 7.75
C PRO A 217 3.36 20.78 7.81
N GLU A 218 3.23 20.20 9.00
CA GLU A 218 2.77 18.80 9.16
C GLU A 218 1.28 18.64 8.80
N ALA A 219 0.52 19.73 8.71
CA ALA A 219 -0.87 19.72 8.25
C ALA A 219 -1.00 19.67 6.72
N VAL A 220 0.07 19.92 5.96
CA VAL A 220 0.03 20.06 4.48
C VAL A 220 -0.50 18.81 3.81
N VAL A 221 0.05 17.63 4.12
CA VAL A 221 -0.37 16.36 3.51
C VAL A 221 -1.86 16.07 3.82
N PRO A 222 -2.33 16.14 5.08
CA PRO A 222 -3.75 16.04 5.39
C PRO A 222 -4.65 17.05 4.67
N LEU A 223 -4.23 18.32 4.53
CA LEU A 223 -4.98 19.35 3.82
C LEU A 223 -5.08 19.06 2.31
N VAL A 224 -3.97 18.68 1.67
CA VAL A 224 -3.92 18.32 0.25
C VAL A 224 -4.84 17.14 -0.05
N ASN A 225 -4.90 16.13 0.85
CA ASN A 225 -5.78 14.97 0.69
C ASN A 225 -7.28 15.32 0.67
N ARG A 226 -7.67 16.48 1.24
CA ARG A 226 -9.06 16.98 1.25
C ARG A 226 -9.36 17.98 0.14
N LEU A 227 -8.35 18.68 -0.37
CA LEU A 227 -8.47 19.81 -1.29
C LEU A 227 -9.40 19.59 -2.50
N GLY A 228 -9.60 18.35 -2.95
CA GLY A 228 -10.50 18.01 -4.07
C GLY A 228 -11.82 17.31 -3.71
N ARG A 229 -12.06 16.97 -2.44
CA ARG A 229 -13.22 16.14 -2.02
C ARG A 229 -14.40 16.96 -1.51
N GLU A 230 -14.16 18.23 -1.20
CA GLU A 230 -15.11 19.11 -0.53
C GLU A 230 -15.89 20.00 -1.51
N GLY A 231 -16.91 20.69 -0.98
CA GLY A 231 -17.66 21.70 -1.73
C GLY A 231 -16.81 22.94 -2.09
N PRO A 232 -17.20 23.75 -3.09
CA PRO A 232 -16.37 24.83 -3.64
C PRO A 232 -15.88 25.84 -2.60
N GLU A 233 -16.72 26.20 -1.63
CA GLU A 233 -16.38 27.14 -0.56
C GLU A 233 -15.22 26.63 0.31
N LEU A 234 -15.29 25.39 0.77
CA LEU A 234 -14.22 24.78 1.56
C LEU A 234 -12.97 24.52 0.71
N ARG A 235 -13.10 24.13 -0.56
CA ARG A 235 -11.94 24.01 -1.46
C ARG A 235 -11.19 25.32 -1.64
N LEU A 236 -11.92 26.44 -1.75
CA LEU A 236 -11.33 27.78 -1.83
C LEU A 236 -10.55 28.11 -0.56
N MET A 237 -11.13 27.85 0.62
CA MET A 237 -10.44 28.05 1.90
C MET A 237 -9.20 27.15 2.06
N LEU A 238 -9.31 25.86 1.71
CA LEU A 238 -8.17 24.94 1.75
C LEU A 238 -7.05 25.37 0.80
N ALA A 239 -7.40 25.87 -0.40
CA ALA A 239 -6.41 26.40 -1.34
C ALA A 239 -5.68 27.61 -0.74
N GLN A 240 -6.39 28.52 -0.08
CA GLN A 240 -5.80 29.68 0.60
C GLN A 240 -4.89 29.27 1.76
N ILE A 241 -5.31 28.31 2.59
CA ILE A 241 -4.50 27.81 3.71
C ILE A 241 -3.19 27.22 3.19
N LEU A 242 -3.26 26.36 2.17
CA LEU A 242 -2.08 25.77 1.53
C LEU A 242 -1.19 26.81 0.85
N GLY A 243 -1.78 27.89 0.32
CA GLY A 243 -1.04 29.00 -0.28
C GLY A 243 -0.21 29.81 0.71
N VAL A 244 -0.61 29.83 1.98
CA VAL A 244 0.09 30.56 3.04
C VAL A 244 1.19 29.73 3.70
N ILE A 245 1.11 28.40 3.63
CA ILE A 245 2.14 27.51 4.18
C ILE A 245 3.29 27.40 3.17
N ASP A 246 4.49 27.84 3.56
CA ASP A 246 5.71 27.76 2.74
C ASP A 246 6.26 26.33 2.71
N ASP A 247 5.60 25.47 1.93
CA ASP A 247 5.95 24.05 1.79
C ASP A 247 5.82 23.61 0.31
N PRO A 248 6.86 22.97 -0.28
CA PRO A 248 6.82 22.51 -1.67
C PRO A 248 5.72 21.48 -1.98
N MET A 249 5.30 20.69 -0.99
CA MET A 249 4.18 19.77 -1.12
C MET A 249 2.85 20.51 -1.16
N ALA A 250 2.72 21.64 -0.48
CA ALA A 250 1.53 22.50 -0.58
C ALA A 250 1.41 23.06 -2.00
N ALA A 251 2.49 23.61 -2.56
CA ALA A 251 2.55 24.07 -3.94
C ALA A 251 2.24 22.93 -4.94
N ALA A 252 2.80 21.74 -4.73
CA ALA A 252 2.49 20.57 -5.56
C ALA A 252 1.01 20.16 -5.50
N GLY A 253 0.39 20.21 -4.32
CA GLY A 253 -1.04 19.96 -4.14
C GLY A 253 -1.92 20.98 -4.85
N LEU A 254 -1.56 22.26 -4.77
CA LEU A 254 -2.25 23.35 -5.49
C LEU A 254 -2.12 23.20 -7.02
N VAL A 255 -0.95 22.79 -7.54
CA VAL A 255 -0.77 22.48 -8.97
C VAL A 255 -1.69 21.34 -9.41
N HIS A 256 -1.79 20.27 -8.61
CA HIS A 256 -2.73 19.19 -8.91
C HIS A 256 -4.18 19.68 -8.93
N ARG A 257 -4.54 20.55 -7.97
CA ARG A 257 -5.89 21.10 -7.86
C ARG A 257 -6.25 22.01 -9.02
N VAL A 258 -5.41 22.99 -9.38
CA VAL A 258 -5.74 23.98 -10.43
C VAL A 258 -6.04 23.31 -11.78
N VAL A 259 -5.36 22.19 -12.07
CA VAL A 259 -5.55 21.42 -13.30
C VAL A 259 -6.85 20.60 -13.26
N LYS A 260 -7.27 20.12 -12.09
CA LYS A 260 -8.48 19.30 -11.93
C LYS A 260 -9.69 20.09 -11.44
N GLU A 261 -9.58 21.40 -11.30
CA GLU A 261 -10.63 22.25 -10.75
C GLU A 261 -11.64 22.70 -11.79
N ASP A 262 -12.89 22.24 -11.59
CA ASP A 262 -14.01 22.56 -12.45
C ASP A 262 -14.58 23.94 -12.13
N ASP A 263 -14.63 24.32 -10.85
CA ASP A 263 -15.15 25.63 -10.43
C ASP A 263 -14.16 26.75 -10.79
N ALA A 264 -14.64 27.72 -11.57
CA ALA A 264 -13.80 28.80 -12.07
C ALA A 264 -13.26 29.73 -10.98
N GLN A 265 -14.02 29.93 -9.90
CA GLN A 265 -13.59 30.79 -8.78
C GLN A 265 -12.51 30.09 -7.95
N VAL A 266 -12.72 28.81 -7.62
CA VAL A 266 -11.72 28.00 -6.90
C VAL A 266 -10.43 27.89 -7.73
N ARG A 267 -10.54 27.69 -9.05
CA ARG A 267 -9.39 27.61 -9.94
C ARG A 267 -8.58 28.91 -9.97
N LEU A 268 -9.26 30.05 -10.07
CA LEU A 268 -8.61 31.36 -10.05
C LEU A 268 -7.93 31.63 -8.69
N ALA A 269 -8.60 31.32 -7.57
CA ALA A 269 -8.01 31.46 -6.25
C ALA A 269 -6.76 30.59 -6.09
N THR A 270 -6.83 29.32 -6.50
CA THR A 270 -5.69 28.38 -6.48
C THR A 270 -4.52 28.92 -7.31
N LEU A 271 -4.79 29.49 -8.49
CA LEU A 271 -3.78 30.11 -9.33
C LEU A 271 -3.14 31.34 -8.67
N ASN A 272 -3.91 32.14 -7.94
CA ASN A 272 -3.40 33.28 -7.19
C ASN A 272 -2.46 32.84 -6.05
N GLU A 273 -2.76 31.72 -5.39
CA GLU A 273 -1.88 31.16 -4.37
C GLU A 273 -0.60 30.58 -4.96
N LEU A 274 -0.70 29.81 -6.06
CA LEU A 274 0.46 29.36 -6.83
C LEU A 274 1.30 30.50 -7.37
N ALA A 275 0.66 31.63 -7.66
CA ALA A 275 1.38 32.83 -7.97
C ALA A 275 2.21 33.25 -6.75
N ARG A 276 1.61 33.53 -5.60
CA ARG A 276 2.36 34.01 -4.43
C ARG A 276 3.48 33.08 -3.97
N SER A 277 3.37 31.78 -4.24
CA SER A 277 4.41 30.80 -3.95
C SER A 277 5.77 31.16 -4.58
N GLN A 278 6.84 30.95 -3.82
CA GLN A 278 8.22 31.09 -4.27
C GLN A 278 8.81 29.75 -4.76
N ASP A 279 8.01 28.68 -4.84
CA ASP A 279 8.47 27.36 -5.24
C ASP A 279 8.85 27.33 -6.74
N PRO A 280 10.15 27.12 -7.08
CA PRO A 280 10.61 27.07 -8.46
C PRO A 280 10.05 25.87 -9.26
N ASP A 281 9.50 24.85 -8.61
CA ASP A 281 8.96 23.66 -9.26
C ASP A 281 7.54 23.83 -9.81
N VAL A 282 6.82 24.92 -9.48
CA VAL A 282 5.43 25.13 -9.92
C VAL A 282 5.31 25.07 -11.44
N VAL A 283 6.15 25.85 -12.16
CA VAL A 283 6.14 25.89 -13.63
C VAL A 283 6.57 24.54 -14.24
N PRO A 284 7.68 23.91 -13.82
CA PRO A 284 8.04 22.55 -14.24
C PRO A 284 6.94 21.50 -14.01
N ARG A 285 6.18 21.58 -12.90
CA ARG A 285 5.05 20.68 -12.61
C ARG A 285 3.91 20.89 -13.61
N LEU A 286 3.53 22.14 -13.89
CA LEU A 286 2.50 22.47 -14.89
C LEU A 286 2.94 22.10 -16.33
N ILE A 287 4.22 22.24 -16.67
CA ILE A 287 4.73 21.78 -17.97
C ILE A 287 4.58 20.26 -18.12
N ARG A 288 4.73 19.49 -17.04
CA ARG A 288 4.54 18.04 -17.07
C ARG A 288 3.08 17.63 -17.30
N THR A 289 2.11 18.42 -16.86
CA THR A 289 0.68 18.12 -17.09
C THR A 289 0.24 18.34 -18.53
N LEU A 290 0.96 19.14 -19.33
CA LEU A 290 0.72 19.26 -20.78
C LEU A 290 0.89 17.94 -21.55
N LYS A 291 1.55 16.93 -20.96
CA LYS A 291 1.74 15.61 -21.57
C LYS A 291 0.58 14.63 -21.33
N GLN A 292 -0.44 15.03 -20.58
CA GLN A 292 -1.61 14.19 -20.30
C GLN A 292 -2.52 14.08 -21.53
N ASP A 293 -3.31 13.00 -21.58
CA ASP A 293 -4.22 12.73 -22.71
C ASP A 293 -5.52 13.54 -22.65
N ASP A 294 -5.89 14.08 -21.47
CA ASP A 294 -7.13 14.83 -21.27
C ASP A 294 -6.97 16.31 -21.70
N PRO A 295 -7.68 16.75 -22.76
CA PRO A 295 -7.49 18.11 -23.28
C PRO A 295 -8.05 19.19 -22.39
N GLU A 296 -8.97 18.88 -21.46
CA GLU A 296 -9.39 19.82 -20.44
C GLU A 296 -8.26 20.08 -19.44
N GLU A 297 -7.60 19.04 -18.94
CA GLU A 297 -6.44 19.17 -18.05
C GLU A 297 -5.29 19.93 -18.74
N VAL A 298 -5.02 19.64 -20.02
CA VAL A 298 -4.03 20.37 -20.82
C VAL A 298 -4.42 21.84 -20.98
N GLY A 299 -5.69 22.14 -21.26
CA GLY A 299 -6.17 23.51 -21.40
C GLY A 299 -6.05 24.30 -20.09
N ARG A 300 -6.44 23.69 -18.97
CA ARG A 300 -6.33 24.28 -17.62
C ARG A 300 -4.86 24.50 -17.23
N ALA A 301 -3.98 23.56 -17.55
CA ALA A 301 -2.54 23.73 -17.35
C ALA A 301 -1.95 24.87 -18.19
N ALA A 302 -2.36 25.00 -19.45
CA ALA A 302 -1.94 26.10 -20.32
C ALA A 302 -2.43 27.46 -19.81
N SER A 303 -3.69 27.54 -19.37
CA SER A 303 -4.25 28.75 -18.75
C SER A 303 -3.48 29.12 -17.47
N ALA A 304 -3.16 28.14 -16.61
CA ALA A 304 -2.36 28.37 -15.42
C ALA A 304 -0.95 28.89 -15.76
N LEU A 305 -0.25 28.29 -16.73
CA LEU A 305 1.06 28.75 -17.20
C LEU A 305 1.01 30.20 -17.73
N ALA A 306 -0.05 30.55 -18.45
CA ALA A 306 -0.26 31.91 -18.94
C ALA A 306 -0.58 32.90 -17.81
N GLY A 307 -1.34 32.47 -16.79
CA GLY A 307 -1.63 33.29 -15.61
C GLY A 307 -0.42 33.52 -14.71
N LEU A 308 0.50 32.54 -14.66
CA LEU A 308 1.80 32.68 -14.00
C LEU A 308 2.85 33.45 -14.82
N ASN A 309 2.51 33.83 -16.07
CA ASN A 309 3.43 34.44 -17.03
C ASN A 309 4.70 33.59 -17.29
N ALA A 310 4.54 32.27 -17.37
CA ALA A 310 5.62 31.32 -17.60
C ALA A 310 6.04 31.27 -19.08
N ILE A 311 6.75 32.29 -19.56
CA ILE A 311 7.19 32.42 -20.96
C ILE A 311 8.09 31.24 -21.38
N GLU A 312 8.85 30.67 -20.47
CA GLU A 312 9.64 29.45 -20.67
C GLU A 312 8.82 28.22 -21.07
N ALA A 313 7.50 28.23 -20.84
CA ALA A 313 6.61 27.15 -21.24
C ALA A 313 6.20 27.20 -22.72
N VAL A 314 6.44 28.31 -23.44
CA VAL A 314 6.07 28.48 -24.86
C VAL A 314 6.54 27.30 -25.75
N PRO A 315 7.79 26.83 -25.69
CA PRO A 315 8.25 25.68 -26.48
C PRO A 315 7.48 24.38 -26.18
N ARG A 316 6.86 24.26 -24.99
CA ARG A 316 6.11 23.09 -24.55
C ARG A 316 4.61 23.21 -24.84
N LEU A 317 4.09 24.43 -25.00
CA LEU A 317 2.72 24.70 -25.39
C LEU A 317 2.47 24.48 -26.90
N ILE A 318 3.45 24.84 -27.75
CA ILE A 318 3.34 24.68 -29.22
C ILE A 318 2.97 23.25 -29.67
N PRO A 319 3.64 22.18 -29.21
CA PRO A 319 3.31 20.82 -29.68
C PRO A 319 1.94 20.32 -29.21
N VAL A 320 1.33 20.95 -28.20
CA VAL A 320 0.01 20.56 -27.65
C VAL A 320 -1.14 21.45 -28.12
N LEU A 321 -0.88 22.38 -29.06
CA LEU A 321 -1.91 23.16 -29.77
C LEU A 321 -2.94 22.25 -30.47
N VAL A 322 -2.45 21.16 -31.05
CA VAL A 322 -3.26 20.17 -31.76
C VAL A 322 -2.89 18.79 -31.24
N THR A 323 -3.79 18.20 -30.44
CA THR A 323 -3.59 16.86 -29.86
C THR A 323 -4.48 15.81 -30.54
N PRO A 324 -3.97 14.59 -30.80
CA PRO A 324 -4.80 13.52 -31.32
C PRO A 324 -5.70 12.96 -30.21
N GLN A 325 -7.01 13.21 -30.29
CA GLN A 325 -8.01 12.60 -29.43
C GLN A 325 -8.51 11.28 -30.02
N LYS A 326 -8.49 10.21 -29.25
CA LYS A 326 -9.14 8.95 -29.60
C LYS A 326 -10.58 8.94 -29.07
N ARG A 327 -11.56 8.74 -29.94
CA ARG A 327 -12.97 8.55 -29.56
C ARG A 327 -13.44 7.16 -30.00
N VAL A 328 -14.13 6.47 -29.09
CA VAL A 328 -14.80 5.20 -29.41
C VAL A 328 -16.13 5.52 -30.05
N GLU A 329 -16.29 5.12 -31.30
CA GLU A 329 -17.53 5.31 -32.05
C GLU A 329 -18.13 3.96 -32.42
N THR A 330 -19.45 3.83 -32.30
CA THR A 330 -20.18 2.65 -32.76
C THR A 330 -20.52 2.84 -34.25
N VAL A 331 -19.89 2.03 -35.11
CA VAL A 331 -20.10 2.06 -36.57
C VAL A 331 -20.72 0.74 -37.04
N LEU A 332 -21.63 0.83 -38.00
CA LEU A 332 -22.29 -0.32 -38.62
C LEU A 332 -21.39 -0.95 -39.69
N VAL A 333 -20.93 -2.18 -39.46
CA VAL A 333 -20.10 -2.94 -40.41
C VAL A 333 -20.95 -3.95 -41.17
N PRO A 334 -20.78 -4.13 -42.48
CA PRO A 334 -21.58 -5.10 -43.24
C PRO A 334 -21.33 -6.51 -42.69
N SER A 335 -22.41 -7.27 -42.51
CA SER A 335 -22.29 -8.69 -42.17
C SER A 335 -21.64 -9.44 -43.33
N PRO A 336 -20.67 -10.37 -43.09
CA PRO A 336 -20.22 -11.28 -44.14
C PRO A 336 -21.44 -12.07 -44.66
N PRO A 337 -21.48 -12.42 -45.96
CA PRO A 337 -22.60 -13.18 -46.52
C PRO A 337 -22.75 -14.48 -45.72
N ALA A 338 -23.91 -14.64 -45.08
CA ALA A 338 -24.20 -15.80 -44.28
C ALA A 338 -24.16 -17.04 -45.19
N GLY A 339 -23.12 -17.87 -45.04
CA GLY A 339 -23.18 -19.26 -45.46
C GLY A 339 -24.35 -19.90 -44.74
N GLY A 340 -25.26 -20.50 -45.51
CA GLY A 340 -26.61 -20.92 -45.09
C GLY A 340 -26.68 -21.51 -43.68
N GLY A 341 -27.25 -20.74 -42.77
CA GLY A 341 -27.64 -21.18 -41.43
C GLY A 341 -29.03 -20.63 -41.13
N MET A 342 -29.96 -21.52 -40.76
CA MET A 342 -31.35 -21.20 -40.44
C MET A 342 -31.41 -20.17 -39.29
N GLY A 343 -31.70 -18.91 -39.63
CA GLY A 343 -32.00 -17.86 -38.68
C GLY A 343 -33.48 -17.86 -38.31
N ILE A 344 -33.78 -18.03 -37.02
CA ILE A 344 -35.09 -17.80 -36.43
C ILE A 344 -35.44 -16.30 -36.53
N SER A 345 -36.44 -15.97 -37.35
CA SER A 345 -37.03 -14.63 -37.41
C SER A 345 -38.02 -14.47 -36.26
N ALA A 346 -37.62 -13.79 -35.18
CA ALA A 346 -38.54 -13.33 -34.15
C ALA A 346 -39.13 -11.98 -34.58
N GLY A 347 -40.36 -12.02 -35.10
CA GLY A 347 -41.14 -10.80 -35.34
C GLY A 347 -41.57 -10.18 -34.00
N PHE A 348 -41.06 -9.00 -33.68
CA PHE A 348 -41.59 -8.20 -32.58
C PHE A 348 -42.80 -7.40 -33.07
N GLY A 349 -43.97 -7.79 -32.60
CA GLY A 349 -45.24 -7.12 -32.84
C GLY A 349 -45.23 -5.68 -32.31
N GLN A 350 -45.90 -4.81 -33.06
CA GLN A 350 -46.24 -3.45 -32.68
C GLN A 350 -47.12 -3.43 -31.43
N THR A 351 -46.55 -3.23 -30.24
CA THR A 351 -47.26 -2.62 -29.09
C THR A 351 -46.23 -2.06 -28.10
N GLY A 352 -45.83 -0.81 -28.29
CA GLY A 352 -44.99 -0.04 -27.35
C GLY A 352 -44.78 1.39 -27.88
N PRO A 353 -44.74 2.42 -27.00
CA PRO A 353 -44.75 3.80 -27.45
C PRO A 353 -43.49 4.10 -28.26
N ALA A 354 -43.69 4.41 -29.52
CA ALA A 354 -42.64 4.85 -30.42
C ALA A 354 -42.15 6.24 -29.98
N PHE A 355 -40.94 6.29 -29.42
CA PHE A 355 -40.21 7.55 -29.28
C PHE A 355 -39.70 7.94 -30.68
N GLY A 356 -40.50 8.76 -31.37
CA GLY A 356 -40.16 9.31 -32.68
C GLY A 356 -39.15 10.44 -32.54
N PHE A 357 -37.90 10.18 -32.88
CA PHE A 357 -36.99 11.24 -33.33
C PHE A 357 -37.08 11.32 -34.85
N GLY A 358 -37.54 12.45 -35.37
CA GLY A 358 -37.61 12.71 -36.80
C GLY A 358 -36.20 12.73 -37.40
N GLY A 359 -35.88 11.73 -38.23
CA GLY A 359 -34.63 11.70 -38.99
C GLY A 359 -34.16 10.29 -39.36
N GLY A 360 -34.70 9.73 -40.45
CA GLY A 360 -34.15 8.57 -41.16
C GLY A 360 -34.20 7.20 -40.45
N PRO A 361 -33.98 6.09 -41.18
CA PRO A 361 -33.92 4.75 -40.58
C PRO A 361 -32.64 4.60 -39.73
N SER A 362 -32.76 4.14 -38.48
CA SER A 362 -31.67 3.92 -37.51
C SER A 362 -31.78 2.56 -36.82
N ILE A 363 -30.65 1.97 -36.42
CA ILE A 363 -30.59 0.73 -35.61
C ILE A 363 -30.37 1.14 -34.15
N PRO A 364 -31.23 0.72 -33.20
CA PRO A 364 -30.99 0.91 -31.78
C PRO A 364 -29.90 -0.05 -31.30
N VAL A 365 -28.83 0.48 -30.72
CA VAL A 365 -27.73 -0.29 -30.11
C VAL A 365 -27.78 -0.09 -28.61
N LEU A 366 -27.95 -1.20 -27.88
CA LEU A 366 -27.81 -1.21 -26.43
C LEU A 366 -26.33 -0.98 -26.08
N THR A 367 -26.03 0.14 -25.44
CA THR A 367 -24.71 0.35 -24.85
C THR A 367 -24.61 -0.47 -23.57
N GLY A 368 -23.38 -0.82 -23.17
CA GLY A 368 -23.12 -1.62 -21.97
C GLY A 368 -23.79 -1.06 -20.71
N PRO A 369 -24.05 -1.90 -19.70
CA PRO A 369 -24.76 -1.50 -18.49
C PRO A 369 -23.98 -0.44 -17.71
N ALA A 370 -24.62 0.68 -17.39
CA ALA A 370 -24.17 1.58 -16.35
C ALA A 370 -24.67 1.01 -15.00
N VAL A 371 -23.74 0.62 -14.15
CA VAL A 371 -24.05 0.00 -12.85
C VAL A 371 -23.86 1.05 -11.76
N ALA A 372 -24.94 1.36 -11.05
CA ALA A 372 -24.93 2.08 -9.79
C ALA A 372 -25.43 1.15 -8.67
N PRO A 373 -25.16 1.42 -7.38
CA PRO A 373 -25.69 0.61 -6.29
C PRO A 373 -27.22 0.51 -6.39
N GLY A 374 -27.73 -0.70 -6.65
CA GLY A 374 -29.16 -0.99 -6.77
C GLY A 374 -29.80 -0.72 -8.14
N ALA A 375 -29.06 -0.26 -9.16
CA ALA A 375 -29.63 0.01 -10.49
C ALA A 375 -28.68 -0.40 -11.63
N ILE A 376 -29.25 -1.09 -12.62
CA ILE A 376 -28.59 -1.38 -13.91
C ILE A 376 -29.38 -0.64 -14.98
N ALA A 377 -28.77 0.38 -15.59
CA ALA A 377 -29.36 1.10 -16.71
C ALA A 377 -28.63 0.73 -18.01
N PHE A 378 -29.38 0.37 -19.05
CA PHE A 378 -28.84 0.20 -20.39
C PHE A 378 -29.15 1.45 -21.20
N GLY A 379 -28.11 2.11 -21.71
CA GLY A 379 -28.28 3.18 -22.69
C GLY A 379 -28.69 2.60 -24.05
N VAL A 380 -29.46 3.36 -24.83
CA VAL A 380 -29.76 3.04 -26.22
C VAL A 380 -29.22 4.16 -27.09
N GLN A 381 -28.30 3.83 -28.00
CA GLN A 381 -27.82 4.76 -29.03
C GLN A 381 -28.45 4.38 -30.37
N ALA A 382 -29.10 5.35 -31.02
CA ALA A 382 -29.61 5.17 -32.38
C ALA A 382 -28.49 5.41 -33.39
N VAL A 383 -28.13 4.40 -34.18
CA VAL A 383 -27.11 4.52 -35.23
C VAL A 383 -27.80 4.66 -36.59
N PRO A 384 -27.67 5.80 -37.29
CA PRO A 384 -28.36 6.04 -38.57
C PRO A 384 -27.80 5.20 -39.73
N ILE A 385 -28.66 4.75 -40.66
CA ILE A 385 -28.37 3.76 -41.72
C ILE A 385 -28.07 4.39 -43.10
N TYR A 386 -27.76 5.69 -43.17
CA TYR A 386 -27.69 6.43 -44.44
C TYR A 386 -26.78 5.82 -45.53
N GLN A 387 -25.76 5.04 -45.17
CA GLN A 387 -24.82 4.43 -46.12
C GLN A 387 -25.29 3.10 -46.75
N TYR A 388 -26.32 2.42 -46.23
CA TYR A 388 -26.81 1.16 -46.80
C TYR A 388 -28.06 1.34 -47.69
N ALA A 389 -28.67 2.52 -47.67
CA ALA A 389 -29.81 2.85 -48.53
C ALA A 389 -29.40 3.06 -50.01
N ALA A 390 -28.13 3.36 -50.30
CA ALA A 390 -27.66 3.71 -51.64
C ALA A 390 -27.47 2.52 -52.60
N GLN A 391 -27.70 1.28 -52.17
CA GLN A 391 -27.68 0.10 -53.05
C GLN A 391 -29.05 -0.53 -53.31
N ALA A 392 -30.11 -0.06 -52.64
CA ALA A 392 -31.48 -0.53 -52.88
C ALA A 392 -32.18 0.41 -53.86
N ASN A 393 -31.86 0.29 -55.14
CA ASN A 393 -32.76 0.75 -56.19
C ASN A 393 -33.96 -0.22 -56.21
N GLY A 394 -35.01 0.09 -55.43
CA GLY A 394 -36.23 -0.70 -55.45
C GLY A 394 -37.14 -0.47 -54.24
N PHE A 395 -38.08 0.46 -54.38
CA PHE A 395 -39.36 0.32 -53.68
C PHE A 395 -40.07 -0.91 -54.23
N ALA A 396 -40.40 -1.89 -53.39
CA ALA A 396 -41.21 -3.05 -53.78
C ALA A 396 -42.44 -3.18 -52.87
N PHE A 397 -43.60 -2.82 -53.42
CA PHE A 397 -44.89 -3.31 -52.95
C PHE A 397 -45.10 -4.72 -53.53
N GLY A 398 -45.35 -5.69 -52.65
CA GLY A 398 -46.07 -6.93 -52.97
C GLY A 398 -45.36 -7.99 -53.83
N GLY A 399 -45.52 -9.25 -53.42
CA GLY A 399 -45.36 -10.41 -54.29
C GLY A 399 -43.97 -11.06 -54.23
N GLY A 400 -43.96 -12.38 -54.01
CA GLY A 400 -42.78 -13.19 -53.78
C GLY A 400 -41.73 -13.14 -54.90
N GLY A 401 -40.47 -13.05 -54.45
CA GLY A 401 -39.27 -13.19 -55.27
C GLY A 401 -38.07 -13.09 -54.33
N GLY A 402 -37.24 -14.14 -54.29
CA GLY A 402 -36.11 -14.24 -53.36
C GLY A 402 -35.10 -13.13 -53.59
N VAL A 403 -35.14 -12.10 -52.75
CA VAL A 403 -34.05 -11.15 -52.56
C VAL A 403 -33.12 -11.77 -51.54
N THR A 404 -31.84 -11.95 -51.87
CA THR A 404 -30.80 -12.29 -50.91
C THR A 404 -30.84 -11.25 -49.79
N GLN A 405 -31.44 -11.60 -48.65
CA GLN A 405 -31.44 -10.73 -47.48
C GLN A 405 -29.98 -10.62 -47.01
N GLN A 406 -29.32 -9.53 -47.38
CA GLN A 406 -28.08 -9.14 -46.71
C GLN A 406 -28.42 -8.99 -45.23
N ALA A 407 -27.75 -9.78 -44.39
CA ALA A 407 -27.92 -9.70 -42.95
C ALA A 407 -27.69 -8.24 -42.52
N PRO A 408 -28.53 -7.70 -41.60
CA PRO A 408 -28.42 -6.31 -41.18
C PRO A 408 -27.00 -6.05 -40.66
N PRO A 409 -26.45 -4.84 -40.91
CA PRO A 409 -25.09 -4.53 -40.50
C PRO A 409 -24.96 -4.57 -38.98
N VAL A 410 -23.83 -5.08 -38.49
CA VAL A 410 -23.60 -5.27 -37.05
C VAL A 410 -22.88 -4.03 -36.48
N PRO A 411 -23.35 -3.45 -35.37
CA PRO A 411 -22.64 -2.37 -34.70
C PRO A 411 -21.31 -2.89 -34.13
N ARG A 412 -20.20 -2.25 -34.50
CA ARG A 412 -18.88 -2.47 -33.93
C ARG A 412 -18.33 -1.15 -33.38
N GLN A 413 -17.72 -1.22 -32.21
CA GLN A 413 -16.97 -0.10 -31.66
C GLN A 413 -15.62 0.01 -32.41
N VAL A 414 -15.38 1.16 -33.02
CA VAL A 414 -14.12 1.49 -33.68
C VAL A 414 -13.51 2.73 -32.99
N VAL A 415 -12.21 2.71 -32.78
CA VAL A 415 -11.49 3.86 -32.25
C VAL A 415 -11.09 4.76 -33.41
N ARG A 416 -11.65 5.98 -33.47
CA ARG A 416 -11.23 7.01 -34.42
C ARG A 416 -10.38 8.05 -33.73
N THR A 417 -9.34 8.52 -34.43
CA THR A 417 -8.47 9.59 -33.95
C THR A 417 -8.88 10.89 -34.63
N TYR A 418 -9.20 11.90 -33.84
CA TYR A 418 -9.56 13.26 -34.28
C TYR A 418 -8.50 14.24 -33.82
N ALA A 419 -8.15 15.21 -34.66
CA ALA A 419 -7.30 16.32 -34.26
C ALA A 419 -8.11 17.30 -33.40
N HIS A 420 -7.84 17.33 -32.10
CA HIS A 420 -8.45 18.30 -31.18
C HIS A 420 -7.63 19.59 -31.19
N ARG A 421 -8.30 20.71 -31.41
CA ARG A 421 -7.71 22.06 -31.41
C ARG A 421 -7.90 22.67 -30.03
N ASN A 422 -6.82 22.83 -29.27
CA ASN A 422 -6.90 23.31 -27.90
C ASN A 422 -6.94 24.85 -27.86
N VAL A 423 -8.13 25.40 -27.65
CA VAL A 423 -8.37 26.86 -27.63
C VAL A 423 -7.66 27.57 -26.47
N GLU A 424 -7.56 26.91 -25.31
CA GLU A 424 -6.89 27.45 -24.12
C GLU A 424 -5.37 27.51 -24.33
N VAL A 425 -4.80 26.51 -25.00
CA VAL A 425 -3.37 26.52 -25.38
C VAL A 425 -3.06 27.65 -26.36
N LEU A 426 -3.94 27.89 -27.33
CA LEU A 426 -3.79 29.02 -28.26
C LEU A 426 -3.87 30.36 -27.51
N ALA A 427 -4.88 30.54 -26.64
CA ALA A 427 -5.02 31.73 -25.82
C ALA A 427 -3.81 31.96 -24.89
N ALA A 428 -3.25 30.87 -24.33
CA ALA A 428 -2.03 30.92 -23.52
C ALA A 428 -0.82 31.39 -24.33
N LEU A 429 -0.63 30.87 -25.55
CA LEU A 429 0.44 31.29 -26.44
C LEU A 429 0.29 32.75 -26.87
N GLU A 430 -0.92 33.19 -27.21
CA GLU A 430 -1.21 34.58 -27.54
C GLU A 430 -0.89 35.51 -26.37
N ARG A 431 -1.28 35.13 -25.15
CA ARG A 431 -1.01 35.92 -23.93
C ARG A 431 0.47 36.00 -23.58
N LEU A 432 1.22 34.90 -23.74
CA LEU A 432 2.65 34.84 -23.39
C LEU A 432 3.55 35.49 -24.44
N THR A 433 3.15 35.46 -25.72
CA THR A 433 4.03 35.87 -26.83
C THR A 433 3.56 37.14 -27.55
N GLY A 434 2.30 37.54 -27.39
CA GLY A 434 1.67 38.60 -28.17
C GLY A 434 1.50 38.27 -29.66
N LYS A 435 1.74 37.02 -30.08
CA LYS A 435 1.62 36.54 -31.46
C LYS A 435 0.43 35.61 -31.62
N ASN A 436 -0.19 35.65 -32.79
CA ASN A 436 -1.27 34.74 -33.15
C ASN A 436 -1.00 34.14 -34.53
N TYR A 437 -0.76 32.83 -34.58
CA TYR A 437 -0.62 32.05 -35.82
C TYR A 437 -1.71 30.97 -35.93
N GLY A 438 -2.78 31.07 -35.13
CA GLY A 438 -3.82 30.05 -35.02
C GLY A 438 -3.26 28.68 -34.62
N PHE A 439 -3.84 27.61 -35.17
CA PHE A 439 -3.49 26.22 -34.88
C PHE A 439 -2.38 25.66 -35.78
N GLU A 440 -1.64 26.52 -36.50
CA GLU A 440 -0.59 26.12 -37.44
C GLU A 440 0.74 25.87 -36.71
N VAL A 441 0.91 24.64 -36.21
CA VAL A 441 2.09 24.22 -35.42
C VAL A 441 3.42 24.47 -36.15
N ASP A 442 3.45 24.32 -37.47
CA ASP A 442 4.66 24.57 -38.27
C ASP A 442 5.07 26.04 -38.32
N VAL A 443 4.09 26.95 -38.36
CA VAL A 443 4.35 28.41 -38.33
C VAL A 443 4.92 28.79 -36.96
N TRP A 444 4.30 28.30 -35.89
CA TRP A 444 4.79 28.45 -34.52
C TRP A 444 6.23 27.93 -34.36
N ASN A 445 6.53 26.74 -34.88
CA ASN A 445 7.88 26.16 -34.80
C ASN A 445 8.93 26.94 -35.61
N ARG A 446 8.56 27.51 -36.76
CA ARG A 446 9.46 28.39 -37.52
C ARG A 446 9.77 29.67 -36.75
N TRP A 447 8.73 30.30 -36.18
CA TRP A 447 8.88 31.48 -35.33
C TRP A 447 9.74 31.17 -34.09
N LEU A 448 9.48 30.05 -33.42
CA LEU A 448 10.24 29.61 -32.25
C LEU A 448 11.75 29.48 -32.52
N ARG A 449 12.13 28.96 -33.69
CA ARG A 449 13.54 28.77 -34.06
C ARG A 449 14.25 30.06 -34.48
N ASN A 450 13.53 30.98 -35.12
CA ASN A 450 14.13 32.12 -35.80
C ASN A 450 14.03 33.42 -34.99
N GLU A 451 12.97 33.59 -34.22
CA GLU A 451 12.60 34.87 -33.59
C GLU A 451 12.47 34.78 -32.06
N PHE A 452 12.04 33.64 -31.52
CA PHE A 452 11.82 33.52 -30.08
C PHE A 452 13.13 33.41 -29.31
N ARG A 453 13.33 34.33 -28.36
CA ARG A 453 14.36 34.26 -27.33
C ARG A 453 13.68 34.43 -25.99
N LEU A 454 14.12 33.66 -24.99
CA LEU A 454 13.64 33.86 -23.64
C LEU A 454 14.04 35.28 -23.18
N PRO A 455 13.08 36.09 -22.69
CA PRO A 455 13.41 37.39 -22.14
C PRO A 455 14.31 37.22 -20.91
N VAL A 456 15.29 38.12 -20.77
CA VAL A 456 16.11 38.23 -19.56
C VAL A 456 15.17 38.49 -18.38
N PRO A 457 15.44 37.98 -17.16
CA PRO A 457 14.54 38.15 -16.02
C PRO A 457 14.03 39.58 -15.78
N GLU A 458 14.85 40.59 -16.07
CA GLU A 458 14.52 42.01 -15.96
C GLU A 458 13.47 42.51 -16.98
N ASP A 459 13.36 41.85 -18.13
CA ASP A 459 12.43 42.18 -19.22
C ASP A 459 11.11 41.38 -19.14
N ARG A 460 10.97 40.49 -18.14
CA ARG A 460 9.75 39.70 -18.00
C ARG A 460 8.60 40.62 -17.60
N PRO A 461 7.45 40.56 -18.28
CA PRO A 461 6.28 41.32 -17.85
C PRO A 461 5.94 40.98 -16.40
N ASP A 462 5.54 41.99 -15.63
CA ASP A 462 5.05 41.78 -14.27
C ASP A 462 3.92 40.74 -14.28
N ARG A 463 3.93 39.87 -13.27
CA ARG A 463 2.91 38.83 -13.14
C ARG A 463 1.51 39.46 -13.20
N LEU A 464 0.66 38.95 -14.09
CA LEU A 464 -0.69 39.48 -14.34
C LEU A 464 -1.69 39.26 -13.18
N VAL A 465 -1.27 38.57 -12.12
CA VAL A 465 -1.96 38.51 -10.83
C VAL A 465 -1.13 39.32 -9.83
N PRO A 466 -1.59 40.51 -9.41
CA PRO A 466 -0.84 41.35 -8.49
C PRO A 466 -0.64 40.64 -7.14
N GLN A 467 0.56 40.76 -6.57
CA GLN A 467 0.78 40.42 -5.16
C GLN A 467 -0.02 41.41 -4.29
N PRO A 468 -0.71 40.94 -3.22
CA PRO A 468 -1.48 41.81 -2.35
C PRO A 468 -0.61 42.81 -1.59
#